data_AF-A0A838EZM2-F1
#
_entry.id   AF-A0A838EZM2-F1
#
_cell.length_a   1.000
_cell.length_b   1.000
_cell.length_c   1.000
_cell.angle_alpha   90.00
_cell.angle_beta   90.00
_cell.angle_gamma   90.00
#
_symmetry.space_group_name_H-M   'P 1'
#
loop_
_entity.id
_entity.type
_entity.pdbx_description
1 polymer ?
#
loop_
_entity_poly.entity_id
_entity_poly.type
_entity_poly.pdbx_seq_one_letter_code
_entity_poly.pdbx_strand_id
1 'polypeptide(L)'
;IPFSILGAIVASMVVGFPLLVMFIRSTFAGLDSHLEGYAMTAGHNPRETFFKVILPLSYPGIIAGAVVCFARSLGEFGATIVLAGNMEGETRTISMAIYSLLDSPAGENQANNLLYASLCISFISLLGYEFFTRRFWKKIEWK
;
A
#
# COMPACT_ATOMS: atom_id res chain seq x y z
N ILE A 1 5.25 -2.89 23.61
CA ILE A 1 4.77 -2.36 22.30
C ILE A 1 5.03 -0.87 22.15
N PRO A 2 4.78 0.02 23.14
CA PRO A 2 5.13 1.43 22.94
C PRO A 2 6.65 1.58 22.76
N PHE A 3 7.04 2.54 21.93
CA PHE A 3 8.44 2.91 21.63
C PHE A 3 9.25 1.81 20.95
N SER A 4 8.66 1.12 19.97
CA SER A 4 9.39 0.14 19.18
C SER A 4 9.00 0.17 17.71
N ILE A 5 9.82 -0.48 16.89
CA ILE A 5 9.55 -0.70 15.46
C ILE A 5 8.19 -1.40 15.28
N LEU A 6 7.81 -2.31 16.18
CA LEU A 6 6.50 -2.96 16.15
C LEU A 6 5.36 -1.95 16.33
N GLY A 7 5.54 -0.95 17.21
CA GLY A 7 4.58 0.16 17.36
C GLY A 7 4.40 0.94 16.06
N ALA A 8 5.49 1.19 15.33
CA ALA A 8 5.45 1.88 14.03
C ALA A 8 4.74 1.06 12.95
N ILE A 9 4.96 -0.27 12.94
CA ILE A 9 4.28 -1.20 12.03
C ILE A 9 2.78 -1.21 12.31
N VAL A 10 2.37 -1.34 13.57
CA VAL A 10 0.95 -1.35 13.96
C VAL A 10 0.29 0.00 13.63
N ALA A 11 0.96 1.12 13.89
CA ALA A 11 0.48 2.45 13.52
C ALA A 11 0.19 2.55 12.01
N SER A 12 1.16 2.15 11.20
CA SER A 12 1.06 2.15 9.74
C SER A 12 -0.06 1.22 9.25
N MET A 13 -0.17 0.02 9.83
CA MET A 13 -1.21 -0.94 9.49
C MET A 13 -2.61 -0.41 9.79
N VAL A 14 -2.85 0.17 10.96
CA VAL A 14 -4.18 0.68 11.36
C VAL A 14 -4.64 1.79 10.40
N VAL A 15 -3.71 2.65 9.97
CA VAL A 15 -4.02 3.77 9.07
C VAL A 15 -4.16 3.31 7.61
N GLY A 16 -3.34 2.35 7.16
CA GLY A 16 -3.33 1.86 5.78
C GLY A 16 -4.38 0.79 5.48
N PHE A 17 -4.78 0.00 6.47
CA PHE A 17 -5.67 -1.15 6.28
C PHE A 17 -7.03 -0.81 5.65
N PRO A 18 -7.74 0.26 6.07
CA PRO A 18 -9.03 0.61 5.45
C PRO A 18 -8.90 0.91 3.95
N LEU A 19 -7.80 1.55 3.54
CA LEU A 19 -7.54 1.83 2.12
C LEU A 19 -7.31 0.52 1.36
N LEU A 20 -6.47 -0.37 1.89
CA LEU A 20 -6.23 -1.68 1.27
C LEU A 20 -7.54 -2.46 1.07
N VAL A 21 -8.39 -2.53 2.10
CA VAL A 21 -9.69 -3.21 2.03
C VAL A 21 -10.60 -2.57 0.98
N MET A 22 -10.63 -1.23 0.88
CA MET A 22 -11.43 -0.52 -0.11
C MET A 22 -11.02 -0.91 -1.55
N PHE A 23 -9.73 -0.99 -1.83
CA PHE A 23 -9.22 -1.40 -3.14
C PHE A 23 -9.52 -2.87 -3.45
N ILE A 24 -9.32 -3.76 -2.48
CA ILE A 24 -9.62 -5.19 -2.66
C ILE A 24 -11.11 -5.40 -2.94
N ARG A 25 -11.99 -4.74 -2.17
CA ARG A 25 -13.44 -4.81 -2.38
C ARG A 25 -13.86 -4.26 -3.75
N SER A 26 -13.28 -3.13 -4.17
CA SER A 26 -13.52 -2.57 -5.50
C SER A 26 -13.10 -3.53 -6.61
N THR A 27 -11.96 -4.20 -6.44
CA THR A 27 -11.46 -5.19 -7.39
C THR A 27 -12.41 -6.37 -7.52
N PHE A 28 -12.84 -6.96 -6.41
CA PHE A 28 -13.79 -8.07 -6.43
C PHE A 28 -15.15 -7.66 -7.01
N ALA A 29 -15.63 -6.45 -6.71
CA ALA A 29 -16.88 -5.92 -7.26
C ALA A 29 -16.83 -5.68 -8.77
N GLY A 30 -15.63 -5.53 -9.35
CA GLY A 30 -15.43 -5.38 -10.79
C GLY A 30 -15.32 -6.70 -11.56
N LEU A 31 -15.26 -7.85 -10.88
CA LEU A 31 -15.24 -9.16 -11.53
C LEU A 31 -16.64 -9.55 -12.02
N ASP A 32 -16.71 -10.34 -13.09
CA ASP A 32 -17.97 -10.93 -13.53
C ASP A 32 -18.48 -11.94 -12.48
N SER A 33 -19.69 -11.70 -11.99
CA SER A 33 -20.41 -12.56 -11.04
C SER A 33 -20.55 -14.02 -11.50
N HIS A 34 -20.48 -14.30 -12.80
CA HIS A 34 -20.60 -15.66 -13.33
C HIS A 34 -19.31 -16.48 -13.26
N LEU A 35 -18.15 -15.85 -13.00
CA LEU A 35 -16.85 -16.55 -12.93
C LEU A 35 -16.85 -17.69 -11.92
N GLU A 36 -17.50 -17.50 -10.77
CA GLU A 36 -17.61 -18.54 -9.77
C GLU A 36 -18.45 -19.73 -10.26
N GLY A 37 -19.58 -19.44 -10.92
CA GLY A 37 -20.43 -20.45 -11.52
C GLY A 37 -19.72 -21.26 -12.60
N TYR A 38 -19.00 -20.58 -13.50
CA TYR A 38 -18.23 -21.25 -14.54
C TYR A 38 -17.14 -22.16 -13.97
N ALA A 39 -16.39 -21.69 -12.97
CA ALA A 39 -15.37 -22.50 -12.30
C ALA A 39 -15.98 -23.73 -11.62
N MET A 40 -17.13 -23.58 -10.96
CA MET A 40 -17.82 -24.71 -10.31
C MET A 40 -18.35 -25.72 -11.34
N THR A 41 -18.90 -25.28 -12.47
CA THR A 41 -19.32 -26.20 -13.55
C THR A 41 -18.14 -26.93 -14.21
N ALA A 42 -16.94 -26.34 -14.18
CA ALA A 42 -15.70 -26.98 -14.62
C ALA A 42 -15.14 -27.99 -13.60
N GLY A 43 -15.83 -28.20 -12.47
CA GLY A 43 -15.45 -29.19 -11.46
C GLY A 43 -14.63 -28.64 -10.29
N HIS A 44 -14.42 -27.32 -10.20
CA HIS A 44 -13.74 -26.72 -9.06
C HIS A 44 -14.66 -26.60 -7.84
N ASN A 45 -14.13 -26.96 -6.67
CA ASN A 45 -14.81 -26.66 -5.41
C ASN A 45 -14.65 -25.17 -5.03
N PRO A 46 -15.43 -24.62 -4.07
CA PRO A 46 -15.37 -23.19 -3.73
C PRO A 46 -13.98 -22.67 -3.32
N ARG A 47 -13.17 -23.50 -2.66
CA ARG A 47 -11.79 -23.11 -2.28
C ARG A 47 -10.91 -23.02 -3.52
N GLU A 48 -11.02 -23.97 -4.43
CA GLU A 48 -10.30 -23.95 -5.70
C GLU A 48 -10.72 -22.77 -6.58
N THR A 49 -12.01 -22.49 -6.68
CA THR A 49 -12.52 -21.31 -7.40
C THR A 49 -11.89 -20.02 -6.87
N PHE A 50 -11.85 -19.85 -5.54
CA PHE A 50 -11.23 -18.68 -4.94
C PHE A 50 -9.73 -18.59 -5.25
N PHE A 51 -8.95 -19.64 -4.97
CA PHE A 51 -7.49 -19.57 -5.09
C PHE A 51 -6.96 -19.67 -6.53
N LYS A 52 -7.67 -20.37 -7.43
CA LYS A 52 -7.23 -20.63 -8.82
C LYS A 52 -7.84 -19.65 -9.83
N VAL A 53 -8.99 -19.04 -9.53
CA VAL A 53 -9.70 -18.16 -10.47
C VAL A 53 -9.79 -16.74 -9.93
N ILE A 54 -10.48 -16.53 -8.80
CA ILE A 54 -10.76 -15.19 -8.28
C ILE A 54 -9.48 -14.47 -7.84
N LEU A 55 -8.63 -15.13 -7.05
CA LEU A 55 -7.44 -14.53 -6.48
C LEU A 55 -6.41 -14.11 -7.56
N PRO A 56 -6.06 -14.93 -8.57
CA PRO A 56 -5.17 -14.52 -9.65
C PRO A 56 -5.72 -13.38 -10.51
N LEU A 57 -7.03 -13.38 -10.80
CA LEU A 57 -7.68 -12.29 -11.55
C LEU A 57 -7.69 -10.98 -10.76
N SER A 58 -7.77 -11.06 -9.43
CA SER A 58 -7.78 -9.89 -8.55
C SER A 58 -6.39 -9.37 -8.21
N TYR A 59 -5.34 -10.11 -8.55
CA TYR A 59 -3.96 -9.79 -8.16
C TYR A 59 -3.51 -8.37 -8.54
N PRO A 60 -3.81 -7.84 -9.75
CA PRO A 60 -3.46 -6.46 -10.09
C PRO A 60 -4.12 -5.44 -9.15
N GLY A 61 -5.39 -5.64 -8.82
CA GLY A 61 -6.12 -4.74 -7.91
C GLY A 61 -5.66 -4.81 -6.45
N ILE A 62 -5.25 -6.01 -6.00
CA ILE A 62 -4.62 -6.18 -4.68
C ILE A 62 -3.29 -5.42 -4.61
N ILE A 63 -2.44 -5.51 -5.65
CA ILE A 63 -1.19 -4.75 -5.72
C ILE A 63 -1.48 -3.25 -5.74
N ALA A 64 -2.50 -2.81 -6.47
CA ALA A 64 -2.93 -1.41 -6.50
C ALA A 64 -3.19 -0.88 -5.08
N GLY A 65 -4.01 -1.63 -4.33
CA GLY A 65 -4.33 -1.31 -2.94
C GLY A 65 -3.10 -1.30 -2.04
N ALA A 66 -2.17 -2.24 -2.25
CA ALA A 66 -0.92 -2.30 -1.50
C ALA A 66 -0.03 -1.08 -1.76
N VAL A 67 0.07 -0.61 -3.01
CA VAL A 67 0.85 0.58 -3.39
C VAL A 67 0.24 1.84 -2.81
N VAL A 68 -1.08 1.97 -2.85
CA VAL A 68 -1.77 3.11 -2.21
C VAL A 68 -1.61 3.08 -0.69
N CYS A 69 -1.72 1.92 -0.06
CA CYS A 69 -1.47 1.72 1.36
C CYS A 69 -0.03 2.10 1.75
N PHE A 70 0.95 1.73 0.93
CA PHE A 70 2.35 2.09 1.12
C PHE A 70 2.56 3.61 1.02
N ALA A 71 2.03 4.24 -0.03
CA ALA A 71 2.09 5.70 -0.19
C ALA A 71 1.44 6.43 1.00
N ARG A 72 0.31 5.92 1.52
CA ARG A 72 -0.32 6.48 2.72
C ARG A 72 0.54 6.31 3.96
N SER A 73 1.21 5.17 4.11
CA SER A 73 2.06 4.88 5.27
C SER A 73 3.33 5.75 5.29
N LEU A 74 3.88 6.10 4.13
CA LEU A 74 5.01 7.04 4.01
C LEU A 74 4.71 8.44 4.57
N GLY A 75 3.45 8.86 4.50
CA GLY A 75 2.99 10.13 5.06
C GLY A 75 2.51 10.02 6.51
N GLU A 76 2.56 8.83 7.13
CA GLU A 76 1.98 8.64 8.45
C GLU A 76 2.90 9.13 9.58
N PHE A 77 2.38 10.11 10.31
CA PHE A 77 3.06 10.78 11.41
C PHE A 77 2.35 10.57 12.75
N GLY A 78 1.04 10.83 12.80
CA GLY A 78 0.29 10.98 14.05
C GLY A 78 0.20 9.69 14.88
N ALA A 79 -0.20 8.58 14.26
CA ALA A 79 -0.26 7.31 14.99
C ALA A 79 1.15 6.79 15.34
N THR A 80 2.12 7.02 14.45
CA THR A 80 3.49 6.54 14.61
C THR A 80 4.21 7.25 15.76
N ILE A 81 4.10 8.58 15.88
CA ILE A 81 4.77 9.30 16.97
C ILE A 81 4.21 8.92 18.34
N VAL A 82 2.90 8.64 18.43
CA VAL A 82 2.25 8.20 19.67
C VAL A 82 2.67 6.79 20.08
N LEU A 83 2.80 5.86 19.12
CA LEU A 83 3.09 4.46 19.41
C LEU A 83 4.59 4.11 19.39
N ALA A 84 5.39 4.75 18.55
CA ALA A 84 6.80 4.43 18.34
C ALA A 84 7.75 5.53 18.84
N GLY A 85 7.24 6.74 19.12
CA GLY A 85 8.07 7.89 19.44
C GLY A 85 8.94 8.33 18.26
N ASN A 86 9.84 9.28 18.51
CA ASN A 86 10.77 9.83 17.51
C ASN A 86 12.22 9.63 17.97
N MET A 87 12.73 8.39 17.87
CA MET A 87 14.11 8.05 18.25
C MET A 87 15.00 8.01 17.01
N GLU A 88 16.10 8.78 17.02
CA GLU A 88 17.09 8.77 15.93
C GLU A 88 17.63 7.37 15.69
N GLY A 89 17.71 6.95 14.43
CA GLY A 89 18.32 5.67 14.07
C GLY A 89 17.51 4.41 14.39
N GLU A 90 16.40 4.52 15.14
CA GLU A 90 15.54 3.37 15.48
C GLU A 90 14.11 3.48 14.95
N THR A 91 13.35 4.47 15.41
CA THR A 91 11.91 4.59 15.10
C THR A 91 11.57 5.80 14.25
N ARG A 92 12.55 6.69 13.98
CA ARG A 92 12.35 7.90 13.19
C ARG A 92 11.99 7.58 11.73
N THR A 93 10.76 7.92 11.35
CA THR A 93 10.30 7.88 9.96
C THR A 93 10.63 9.18 9.24
N ILE A 94 10.55 9.16 7.91
CA ILE A 94 10.78 10.34 7.06
C ILE A 94 9.85 11.49 7.47
N SER A 95 8.58 11.21 7.77
CA SER A 95 7.60 12.22 8.21
C SER A 95 7.99 12.85 9.55
N MET A 96 8.48 12.05 10.51
CA MET A 96 8.96 12.56 11.80
C MET A 96 10.26 13.37 11.65
N ALA A 97 11.15 12.97 10.74
CA ALA A 97 12.35 13.72 10.42
C ALA A 97 12.02 15.09 9.82
N ILE A 98 11.09 15.15 8.86
CA ILE A 98 10.60 16.42 8.27
C ILE A 98 10.03 17.33 9.37
N TYR A 99 9.15 16.79 10.23
CA TYR A 99 8.57 17.55 11.34
C TYR A 99 9.64 18.12 12.27
N SER A 100 10.61 17.29 12.69
CA SER A 100 11.68 17.72 13.59
C SER A 100 12.60 18.79 12.97
N LEU A 101 12.81 18.73 11.66
CA LEU A 101 13.65 19.70 10.94
C LEU A 101 12.95 21.03 10.70
N LEU A 102 11.61 21.03 10.55
CA LEU A 102 10.83 22.26 10.43
C LEU A 102 10.81 23.06 11.74
N ASP A 103 10.87 22.39 12.89
CA ASP A 103 10.99 23.05 14.19
C ASP A 103 12.40 23.64 14.45
N SER A 104 13.39 23.32 13.60
CA SER A 104 14.76 23.80 13.73
C SER A 104 15.05 25.03 12.85
N PRO A 105 15.66 26.12 13.37
CA PRO A 105 15.90 27.36 12.61
C PRO A 105 16.75 27.21 11.33
N ALA A 106 17.56 26.15 11.24
CA ALA A 106 18.43 25.87 10.10
C ALA A 106 18.03 24.62 9.30
N GLY A 107 16.91 23.97 9.66
CA GLY A 107 16.50 22.67 9.11
C GLY A 107 15.69 22.73 7.82
N GLU A 108 15.25 23.91 7.38
CA GLU A 108 14.30 24.09 6.26
C GLU A 108 14.79 23.45 4.95
N ASN A 109 16.07 23.66 4.59
CA ASN A 109 16.64 23.08 3.37
C ASN A 109 16.69 21.55 3.42
N GLN A 110 17.01 20.97 4.58
CA GLN A 110 17.03 19.51 4.75
C GLN A 110 15.61 18.92 4.77
N ALA A 111 14.66 19.61 5.41
CA ALA A 111 13.26 19.23 5.40
C ALA A 111 12.70 19.20 3.98
N ASN A 112 13.01 20.20 3.16
CA ASN A 112 12.60 20.26 1.75
C ASN A 112 13.17 19.10 0.94
N ASN A 113 14.46 18.75 1.12
CA ASN A 113 15.06 17.62 0.42
C ASN A 113 14.36 16.29 0.76
N LEU A 114 14.04 16.06 2.04
CA LEU A 114 13.31 14.86 2.46
C LEU A 114 11.87 14.86 1.94
N LEU A 115 11.21 16.02 1.91
CA LEU A 115 9.87 16.18 1.35
C LEU A 115 9.86 15.78 -0.13
N TYR A 116 10.74 16.37 -0.94
CA TYR A 116 10.83 16.04 -2.37
C TYR A 116 11.21 14.57 -2.60
N ALA A 117 12.11 14.01 -1.80
CA ALA A 117 12.45 12.59 -1.89
C ALA A 117 11.22 11.70 -1.60
N SER A 118 10.44 11.99 -0.56
CA SER A 118 9.24 11.22 -0.20
C SER A 118 8.14 11.31 -1.27
N LEU A 119 7.96 12.48 -1.88
CA LEU A 119 7.06 12.70 -3.00
C LEU A 119 7.50 11.89 -4.21
N CYS A 120 8.78 11.97 -4.57
CA CYS A 120 9.34 11.20 -5.69
C CYS A 120 9.17 9.69 -5.48
N ILE A 121 9.46 9.16 -4.29
CA ILE A 121 9.28 7.74 -3.97
C ILE A 121 7.81 7.32 -4.13
N SER A 122 6.89 8.13 -3.60
CA SER A 122 5.45 7.86 -3.69
C SER A 122 4.97 7.87 -5.15
N PHE A 123 5.43 8.84 -5.93
CA PHE A 123 5.06 8.99 -7.34
C PHE A 123 5.65 7.85 -8.20
N ILE A 124 6.91 7.49 -7.98
CA ILE A 124 7.58 6.36 -8.65
C ILE A 124 6.88 5.04 -8.31
N SER A 125 6.47 4.84 -7.06
CA SER A 125 5.71 3.65 -6.65
C SER A 125 4.40 3.51 -7.44
N LEU A 126 3.65 4.61 -7.57
CA LEU A 126 2.39 4.65 -8.30
C LEU A 126 2.59 4.48 -9.82
N LEU A 127 3.56 5.17 -10.41
CA LEU A 127 3.90 5.02 -11.84
C LEU A 127 4.40 3.60 -12.16
N GLY A 128 5.22 3.02 -11.27
CA GLY A 128 5.69 1.65 -11.38
C GLY A 128 4.50 0.69 -11.42
N TYR A 129 3.55 0.84 -10.49
CA TYR A 129 2.33 0.05 -10.49
C TYR A 129 1.53 0.16 -11.79
N GLU A 130 1.27 1.38 -12.28
CA GLU A 130 0.55 1.62 -13.54
C GLU A 130 1.23 0.91 -14.72
N PHE A 131 2.56 1.00 -14.79
CA PHE A 131 3.34 0.39 -15.84
C PHE A 131 3.30 -1.15 -15.82
N PHE A 132 3.42 -1.75 -14.62
CA PHE A 132 3.31 -3.20 -14.46
C PHE A 132 1.90 -3.70 -14.78
N THR A 133 0.87 -2.99 -14.34
CA THR A 133 -0.53 -3.35 -14.56
C THR A 133 -0.89 -3.29 -16.04
N ARG A 134 -0.50 -2.23 -16.75
CA ARG A 134 -0.72 -2.11 -18.20
C ARG A 134 -0.08 -3.25 -18.99
N ARG A 135 1.08 -3.76 -18.56
CA ARG A 135 1.72 -4.92 -19.19
C ARG A 135 1.02 -6.24 -18.87
N PHE A 136 0.45 -6.39 -17.68
CA PHE A 136 -0.26 -7.60 -17.27
C PHE A 136 -1.54 -7.79 -18.08
N TRP A 137 -2.37 -6.74 -18.22
CA TRP A 137 -3.63 -6.80 -18.97
C TRP A 137 -3.43 -7.00 -20.48
N LYS A 138 -2.42 -6.35 -21.09
CA LYS A 138 -2.06 -6.60 -22.50
C LYS A 138 -1.73 -8.06 -22.81
N LYS A 139 -1.30 -8.83 -21.80
CA LYS A 139 -0.94 -10.25 -21.96
C LYS A 139 -2.14 -11.19 -21.81
N ILE A 140 -3.23 -10.72 -21.18
CA ILE A 140 -4.48 -11.46 -20.99
C ILE A 140 -5.42 -11.26 -22.18
N GLU A 141 -5.49 -10.05 -22.76
CA GLU A 141 -6.30 -9.79 -23.97
C GLU A 141 -5.82 -10.53 -25.24
N TRP A 142 -4.64 -11.17 -25.20
CA TRP A 142 -4.03 -11.87 -26.33
C TRP A 142 -4.09 -13.41 -26.23
N LYS A 143 -4.80 -13.95 -25.25
CA LYS A 143 -5.08 -15.39 -25.08
C LYS A 143 -6.58 -15.63 -25.04
#